data_AF-A0A336M4R1-F1
#
_entry.id   AF-A0A336M4R1-F1
#
_cell.length_a   1.000
_cell.length_b   1.000
_cell.length_c   1.000
_cell.angle_alpha   90.00
_cell.angle_beta   90.00
_cell.angle_gamma   90.00
#
_symmetry.space_group_name_H-M   'P 1'
#
loop_
_entity.id
_entity.type
_entity.pdbx_description
1 polymer ?
#
loop_
_entity_poly.entity_id
_entity_poly.type
_entity_poly.pdbx_seq_one_letter_code
_entity_poly.pdbx_strand_id
1 'polypeptide(L)'
;MSLKLRFLCFLDIFLRVPSLIFIDEILKTDFFYEFSFSFVKNYPKYKVLEVIFLETIPIGLFKLIVCLLGSIFAFLLFILWTSHLLQTYLVFLTVALTFLSYWKNVSFLENLNFYFINYQEFLQIICNIIIQTILASLYCYIKQQHSISWIEQKIIYVAFIGPPILPVLSFSQNNCKHFTSVSILMVIVIIVYNMWCNGLQLIIVLTLGFKRAKDFAQNFGLSALIENEWQRLNVPAVLRLFWILSIISLMCHFIGKMYQKLLMTEKNTEDKSLGTVSAILFYILALQTGLTSLEPEKRFVRLCRNFCLLITAMFHFLHNLVAPTLMSLSAARNPSRERHFRALLASIFLLITPTMLLFILWNRYESSTWLFAVTAFSVEVIIKVLVSLATYILFIMDARKDHFWEKLDDYIYYVKAFGNSVEFSFGIFLFFNGAWILMFESGGAIRALMMCIHAYFNIWCEAKAGWKVFIKRQDAVHKISSLPEASSEDVTKYNDVCSICYQEMVKAKVTACKHYFHGVCLRKWLYVQDRCPLCHEIIILIDNLKSN
;
A
#
# COMPACT_ATOMS: atom_id res chain seq x y z
N MET A 1 -3.04 37.14 -13.06
CA MET A 1 -1.93 36.22 -12.73
C MET A 1 -1.98 35.03 -13.69
N SER A 2 -0.92 34.75 -14.45
CA SER A 2 -0.93 33.67 -15.45
C SER A 2 -1.08 32.30 -14.79
N LEU A 3 -1.69 31.34 -15.50
CA LEU A 3 -1.91 29.96 -15.03
C LEU A 3 -0.60 29.31 -14.54
N LYS A 4 0.51 29.61 -15.24
CA LYS A 4 1.87 29.15 -14.91
C LYS A 4 2.35 29.68 -13.57
N LEU A 5 2.10 30.96 -13.25
CA LEU A 5 2.52 31.53 -11.97
C LEU A 5 1.72 30.93 -10.81
N ARG A 6 0.40 30.67 -11.00
CA ARG A 6 -0.44 30.03 -9.98
C ARG A 6 0.03 28.61 -9.69
N PHE A 7 0.41 27.87 -10.73
CA PHE A 7 0.97 26.54 -10.60
C PHE A 7 2.33 26.53 -9.88
N LEU A 8 3.20 27.50 -10.15
CA LEU A 8 4.50 27.61 -9.47
C LEU A 8 4.35 27.98 -7.99
N CYS A 9 3.48 28.91 -7.62
CA CYS A 9 3.18 29.23 -6.22
C CYS A 9 2.54 28.05 -5.49
N PHE A 10 1.66 27.31 -6.17
CA PHE A 10 1.09 26.09 -5.64
C PHE A 10 2.17 25.04 -5.36
N LEU A 11 3.02 24.75 -6.33
CA LEU A 11 4.10 23.79 -6.22
C LEU A 11 5.09 24.16 -5.11
N ASP A 12 5.41 25.44 -4.97
CA ASP A 12 6.24 25.98 -3.89
C ASP A 12 5.72 25.59 -2.50
N ILE A 13 4.43 25.84 -2.24
CA ILE A 13 3.81 25.54 -0.95
C ILE A 13 3.87 24.03 -0.66
N PHE A 14 3.54 23.20 -1.65
CA PHE A 14 3.50 21.75 -1.49
C PHE A 14 4.88 21.15 -1.25
N LEU A 15 5.89 21.55 -2.02
CA LEU A 15 7.25 21.00 -1.89
C LEU A 15 7.90 21.35 -0.53
N ARG A 16 7.44 22.39 0.18
CA ARG A 16 7.97 22.76 1.50
C ARG A 16 7.33 22.03 2.67
N VAL A 17 6.17 21.39 2.50
CA VAL A 17 5.49 20.69 3.60
C VAL A 17 6.28 19.47 4.10
N PRO A 18 6.86 18.61 3.24
CA PRO A 18 7.60 17.43 3.68
C PRO A 18 8.77 17.73 4.62
N SER A 19 9.47 18.86 4.47
CA SER A 19 10.57 19.21 5.37
C SER A 19 10.07 19.53 6.78
N LEU A 20 8.90 20.18 6.92
CA LEU A 20 8.28 20.40 8.23
C LEU A 20 7.80 19.11 8.88
N ILE A 21 7.21 18.20 8.10
CA ILE A 21 6.81 16.86 8.60
C ILE A 21 8.05 16.09 9.07
N PHE A 22 9.14 16.15 8.33
CA PHE A 22 10.39 15.49 8.73
C PHE A 22 10.96 16.07 10.04
N ILE A 23 10.90 17.40 10.22
CA ILE A 23 11.29 18.04 11.48
C ILE A 23 10.37 17.59 12.62
N ASP A 24 9.05 17.57 12.41
CA ASP A 24 8.07 17.12 13.41
C ASP A 24 8.30 15.67 13.84
N GLU A 25 8.60 14.76 12.91
CA GLU A 25 8.92 13.36 13.23
C GLU A 25 10.27 13.20 13.96
N ILE A 26 11.29 14.00 13.61
CA ILE A 26 12.56 14.03 14.36
C ILE A 26 12.32 14.47 15.80
N LEU A 27 11.47 15.48 16.02
CA LEU A 27 11.19 16.01 17.35
C LEU A 27 10.39 15.05 18.23
N LYS A 28 9.58 14.16 17.65
CA LYS A 28 8.85 13.11 18.37
C LYS A 28 9.74 11.92 18.78
N THR A 29 10.97 11.87 18.28
CA THR A 29 11.84 10.72 18.49
C THR A 29 12.45 10.75 19.89
N ASP A 30 12.16 9.74 20.72
CA ASP A 30 12.79 9.59 22.02
C ASP A 30 14.27 9.20 21.89
N PHE A 31 15.16 9.97 22.51
CA PHE A 31 16.62 9.77 22.39
C PHE A 31 17.19 8.76 23.38
N PHE A 32 16.55 8.58 24.55
CA PHE A 32 17.15 7.84 25.67
C PHE A 32 16.21 6.81 26.33
N TYR A 33 14.92 6.76 25.98
CA TYR A 33 13.91 6.14 26.84
C TYR A 33 13.62 4.65 26.57
N GLU A 34 13.65 4.20 25.30
CA GLU A 34 13.21 2.81 24.97
C GLU A 34 14.21 1.72 25.37
N PHE A 35 15.50 2.03 25.47
CA PHE A 35 16.53 1.02 25.78
C PHE A 35 16.72 0.77 27.29
N SER A 36 16.31 1.72 28.14
CA SER A 36 16.61 1.70 29.58
C SER A 36 15.80 0.64 30.35
N PHE A 37 14.47 0.59 30.19
CA PHE A 37 13.63 -0.13 31.16
C PHE A 37 13.53 -1.65 30.94
N SER A 38 13.58 -2.09 29.68
CA SER A 38 13.56 -3.52 29.32
C SER A 38 14.91 -4.20 29.62
N PHE A 39 16.02 -3.48 29.37
CA PHE A 39 17.38 -3.99 29.51
C PHE A 39 17.86 -4.03 30.97
N VAL A 40 17.46 -3.04 31.79
CA VAL A 40 17.79 -2.99 33.23
C VAL A 40 17.24 -4.18 34.03
N LYS A 41 16.16 -4.84 33.56
CA LYS A 41 15.62 -6.05 34.20
C LYS A 41 16.46 -7.30 34.00
N ASN A 42 17.27 -7.37 32.94
CA ASN A 42 17.97 -8.58 32.53
C ASN A 42 19.43 -8.65 33.01
N TYR A 43 19.97 -7.57 33.59
CA TYR A 43 21.36 -7.51 34.02
C TYR A 43 21.50 -7.29 35.53
N PRO A 44 22.52 -7.92 36.16
CA PRO A 44 22.81 -7.65 37.56
C PRO A 44 23.26 -6.19 37.75
N LYS A 45 22.85 -5.57 38.86
CA LYS A 45 23.00 -4.12 39.16
C LYS A 45 24.41 -3.54 38.89
N TYR A 46 25.47 -4.34 39.01
CA TYR A 46 26.86 -3.91 38.78
C TYR A 46 27.24 -3.77 37.30
N LYS A 47 26.57 -4.50 36.38
CA LYS A 47 26.79 -4.38 34.92
C LYS A 47 25.91 -3.33 34.24
N VAL A 48 24.88 -2.86 34.94
CA VAL A 48 23.93 -1.86 34.41
C VAL A 48 24.63 -0.54 34.09
N LEU A 49 25.53 -0.09 34.98
CA LEU A 49 26.26 1.17 34.78
C LEU A 49 27.20 1.11 33.58
N GLU A 50 27.87 -0.03 33.39
CA GLU A 50 28.81 -0.28 32.30
C GLU A 50 28.09 -0.33 30.94
N VAL A 51 26.96 -1.05 30.84
CA VAL A 51 26.12 -1.10 29.63
C VAL A 51 25.55 0.27 29.29
N ILE A 52 25.11 1.04 30.30
CA ILE A 52 24.58 2.39 30.06
C ILE A 52 25.66 3.28 29.43
N PHE A 53 26.87 3.28 29.99
CA PHE A 53 27.97 4.11 29.49
C PHE A 53 28.56 3.65 28.16
N LEU A 54 28.71 2.35 27.92
CA LEU A 54 29.36 1.81 26.72
C LEU A 54 28.43 1.64 25.52
N GLU A 55 27.13 1.40 25.71
CA GLU A 55 26.20 1.13 24.61
C GLU A 55 25.13 2.22 24.48
N THR A 56 24.41 2.56 25.55
CA THR A 56 23.24 3.44 25.41
C THR A 56 23.59 4.91 25.18
N ILE A 57 24.60 5.45 25.85
CA ILE A 57 25.05 6.84 25.67
C ILE A 57 25.61 7.08 24.25
N PRO A 58 26.54 6.27 23.70
CA PRO A 58 27.05 6.50 22.35
C PRO A 58 25.98 6.32 21.27
N ILE A 59 25.06 5.35 21.42
CA ILE A 59 23.92 5.19 20.50
C ILE A 59 22.98 6.41 20.59
N GLY A 60 22.68 6.89 21.80
CA GLY A 60 21.87 8.09 22.02
C GLY A 60 22.51 9.36 21.43
N LEU A 61 23.83 9.54 21.62
CA LEU A 61 24.60 10.64 21.03
C LEU A 61 24.65 10.55 19.51
N PHE A 62 24.87 9.37 18.95
CA PHE A 62 24.82 9.16 17.51
C PHE A 62 23.44 9.52 16.94
N LYS A 63 22.37 9.04 17.58
CA LYS A 63 20.99 9.38 17.21
C LYS A 63 20.74 10.88 17.28
N LEU A 64 21.21 11.55 18.33
CA LEU A 64 21.12 13.01 18.47
C LEU A 64 21.86 13.75 17.35
N ILE A 65 23.10 13.37 17.03
CA ILE A 65 23.88 13.99 15.95
C ILE A 65 23.16 13.83 14.61
N VAL A 66 22.66 12.63 14.30
CA VAL A 66 21.90 12.36 13.07
C VAL A 66 20.62 13.21 13.01
N CYS A 67 19.88 13.33 14.11
CA CYS A 67 18.69 14.17 14.20
C CYS A 67 19.00 15.67 14.05
N LEU A 68 20.10 16.15 14.62
CA LEU A 68 20.56 17.53 14.46
C LEU A 68 20.95 17.82 13.00
N LEU A 69 21.73 16.93 12.37
CA LEU A 69 22.06 17.06 10.95
C LEU A 69 20.81 17.00 10.07
N GLY A 70 19.87 16.11 10.40
CA GLY A 70 18.60 15.98 9.69
C GLY A 70 17.72 17.23 9.81
N SER A 71 17.61 17.82 11.00
CA SER A 71 16.83 19.05 11.22
C SER A 71 17.46 20.26 10.53
N ILE A 72 18.79 20.40 10.56
CA ILE A 72 19.52 21.43 9.80
C ILE A 72 19.26 21.24 8.30
N PHE A 73 19.37 20.03 7.78
CA PHE A 73 19.12 19.73 6.38
C PHE A 73 17.68 20.09 5.96
N ALA A 74 16.68 19.70 6.76
CA ALA A 74 15.28 20.01 6.48
C ALA A 74 14.99 21.51 6.55
N PHE A 75 15.62 22.24 7.47
CA PHE A 75 15.53 23.71 7.55
C PHE A 75 16.14 24.38 6.31
N LEU A 76 17.30 23.88 5.83
CA LEU A 76 17.92 24.37 4.59
C LEU A 76 17.01 24.13 3.37
N LEU A 77 16.39 22.95 3.27
CA LEU A 77 15.38 22.68 2.23
C LEU A 77 14.19 23.65 2.32
N PHE A 78 13.73 23.95 3.54
CA PHE A 78 12.61 24.86 3.76
C PHE A 78 12.92 26.31 3.33
N ILE A 79 14.17 26.77 3.43
CA ILE A 79 14.54 28.15 3.03
C ILE A 79 14.83 28.25 1.53
N LEU A 80 15.25 27.16 0.89
CA LEU A 80 15.75 27.15 -0.48
C LEU A 80 14.73 27.71 -1.50
N TRP A 81 15.22 28.39 -2.54
CA TRP A 81 14.37 28.90 -3.62
C TRP A 81 13.70 27.75 -4.38
N THR A 82 12.49 27.97 -4.91
CA THR A 82 11.68 26.94 -5.59
C THR A 82 12.41 26.18 -6.67
N SER A 83 13.22 26.88 -7.49
CA SER A 83 14.01 26.29 -8.56
C SER A 83 15.00 25.25 -8.03
N HIS A 84 15.75 25.61 -6.98
CA HIS A 84 16.75 24.74 -6.36
C HIS A 84 16.09 23.67 -5.48
N LEU A 85 14.97 23.96 -4.83
CA LEU A 85 14.19 22.98 -4.07
C LEU A 85 13.67 21.86 -4.97
N LEU A 86 13.11 22.20 -6.14
CA LEU A 86 12.70 21.23 -7.14
C LEU A 86 13.89 20.38 -7.61
N GLN A 87 15.04 20.99 -7.86
CA GLN A 87 16.26 20.27 -8.23
C GLN A 87 16.67 19.26 -7.16
N THR A 88 16.65 19.64 -5.88
CA THR A 88 16.99 18.71 -4.79
C THR A 88 16.02 17.54 -4.71
N TYR A 89 14.71 17.78 -4.84
CA TYR A 89 13.71 16.70 -4.89
C TYR A 89 13.85 15.79 -6.11
N LEU A 90 14.24 16.33 -7.27
CA LEU A 90 14.53 15.54 -8.46
C LEU A 90 15.78 14.65 -8.27
N VAL A 91 16.80 15.11 -7.54
CA VAL A 91 17.95 14.26 -7.14
C VAL A 91 17.51 13.15 -6.19
N PHE A 92 16.62 13.42 -5.24
CA PHE A 92 16.06 12.35 -4.41
C PHE A 92 15.26 11.34 -5.22
N LEU A 93 14.52 11.81 -6.24
CA LEU A 93 13.79 10.93 -7.14
C LEU A 93 14.74 10.05 -7.97
N THR A 94 15.87 10.57 -8.47
CA THR A 94 16.84 9.75 -9.20
C THR A 94 17.51 8.70 -8.31
N VAL A 95 17.84 9.03 -7.07
CA VAL A 95 18.30 8.07 -6.06
C VAL A 95 17.25 6.97 -5.84
N ALA A 96 15.98 7.35 -5.66
CA ALA A 96 14.88 6.40 -5.46
C ALA A 96 14.68 5.47 -6.68
N LEU A 97 14.78 6.00 -7.91
CA LEU A 97 14.70 5.21 -9.14
C LEU A 97 15.84 4.19 -9.24
N THR A 98 17.06 4.57 -8.85
CA THR A 98 18.22 3.65 -8.81
C THR A 98 18.00 2.49 -7.85
N PHE A 99 17.52 2.77 -6.64
CA PHE A 99 17.18 1.71 -5.68
C PHE A 99 16.01 0.84 -6.14
N LEU A 100 14.98 1.43 -6.76
CA LEU A 100 13.85 0.69 -7.31
C LEU A 100 14.29 -0.26 -8.43
N SER A 101 15.16 0.20 -9.33
CA SER A 101 15.76 -0.63 -10.38
C SER A 101 16.51 -1.82 -9.78
N TYR A 102 17.35 -1.57 -8.77
CA TYR A 102 18.09 -2.61 -8.06
C TYR A 102 17.16 -3.65 -7.42
N TRP A 103 16.18 -3.23 -6.61
CA TRP A 103 15.26 -4.17 -5.95
C TRP A 103 14.46 -5.00 -6.95
N LYS A 104 14.01 -4.40 -8.06
CA LYS A 104 13.31 -5.14 -9.12
C LYS A 104 14.23 -6.15 -9.80
N ASN A 105 15.47 -5.80 -10.08
CA ASN A 105 16.44 -6.73 -10.68
C ASN A 105 16.82 -7.87 -9.72
N VAL A 106 17.04 -7.60 -8.43
CA VAL A 106 17.31 -8.65 -7.43
C VAL A 106 16.12 -9.59 -7.28
N SER A 107 14.91 -9.05 -7.11
CA SER A 107 13.69 -9.85 -6.99
C SER A 107 13.42 -10.69 -8.24
N PHE A 108 13.72 -10.15 -9.42
CA PHE A 108 13.67 -10.90 -10.67
C PHE A 108 14.67 -12.07 -10.70
N LEU A 109 15.93 -11.83 -10.32
CA LEU A 109 16.97 -12.87 -10.29
C LEU A 109 16.74 -13.95 -9.22
N GLU A 110 15.96 -13.66 -8.18
CA GLU A 110 15.56 -14.64 -7.16
C GLU A 110 14.43 -15.54 -7.64
N ASN A 111 13.57 -15.05 -8.52
CA ASN A 111 12.40 -15.77 -9.02
C ASN A 111 12.66 -16.56 -10.33
N LEU A 112 13.84 -16.41 -10.94
CA LEU A 112 14.17 -17.03 -12.23
C LEU A 112 14.94 -18.34 -12.05
N ASN A 113 14.55 -19.40 -12.79
CA ASN A 113 15.30 -20.64 -12.82
C ASN A 113 16.43 -20.54 -13.86
N PHE A 114 17.68 -20.53 -13.40
CA PHE A 114 18.84 -20.39 -14.27
C PHE A 114 19.15 -21.62 -15.14
N TYR A 115 18.61 -22.78 -14.78
CA TYR A 115 18.91 -24.04 -15.45
C TYR A 115 18.04 -24.32 -16.68
N PHE A 116 16.81 -23.77 -16.74
CA PHE A 116 15.88 -24.06 -17.83
C PHE A 116 14.90 -22.91 -18.07
N ILE A 117 15.15 -22.12 -19.11
CA ILE A 117 14.32 -20.96 -19.47
C ILE A 117 13.07 -21.44 -20.21
N ASN A 118 11.97 -21.52 -19.47
CA ASN A 118 10.64 -21.77 -20.03
C ASN A 118 10.01 -20.53 -20.69
N TYR A 119 8.95 -20.72 -21.49
CA TYR A 119 8.17 -19.61 -22.06
C TYR A 119 7.71 -18.58 -21.01
N GLN A 120 7.31 -19.06 -19.82
CA GLN A 120 6.88 -18.19 -18.72
C GLN A 120 8.03 -17.35 -18.14
N GLU A 121 9.24 -17.91 -18.09
CA GLU A 121 10.44 -17.21 -17.62
C GLU A 121 10.95 -16.22 -18.67
N PHE A 122 10.85 -16.59 -19.96
CA PHE A 122 11.10 -15.68 -21.08
C PHE A 122 10.18 -14.45 -21.04
N LEU A 123 8.90 -14.66 -20.73
CA LEU A 123 7.96 -13.55 -20.54
C LEU A 123 8.34 -12.67 -19.34
N GLN A 124 8.83 -13.26 -18.24
CA GLN A 124 9.34 -12.50 -17.09
C GLN A 124 10.58 -11.67 -17.44
N ILE A 125 11.52 -12.23 -18.23
CA ILE A 125 12.69 -11.50 -18.74
C ILE A 125 12.24 -10.28 -19.54
N ILE A 126 11.34 -10.46 -20.52
CA ILE A 126 10.82 -9.37 -21.35
C ILE A 126 10.14 -8.30 -20.49
N CYS A 127 9.27 -8.70 -19.56
CA CYS A 127 8.60 -7.77 -18.65
C CYS A 127 9.62 -6.95 -17.83
N ASN A 128 10.66 -7.60 -17.29
CA ASN A 128 11.67 -6.88 -16.51
C ASN A 128 12.48 -5.93 -17.40
N ILE A 129 12.86 -6.32 -18.62
CA ILE A 129 13.54 -5.42 -19.58
C ILE A 129 12.67 -4.18 -19.86
N ILE A 130 11.37 -4.35 -20.10
CA ILE A 130 10.44 -3.22 -20.31
C ILE A 130 10.36 -2.32 -19.07
N ILE A 131 10.32 -2.89 -17.88
CA ILE A 131 10.32 -2.09 -16.63
C ILE A 131 11.63 -1.29 -16.51
N GLN A 132 12.78 -1.94 -16.76
CA GLN A 132 14.09 -1.29 -16.64
C GLN A 132 14.31 -0.21 -17.71
N THR A 133 13.79 -0.38 -18.93
CA THR A 133 13.83 0.67 -19.96
C THR A 133 12.98 1.87 -19.59
N ILE A 134 11.79 1.66 -19.00
CA ILE A 134 10.94 2.75 -18.47
C ILE A 134 11.67 3.47 -17.32
N LEU A 135 12.28 2.75 -16.38
CA LEU A 135 13.03 3.36 -15.28
C LEU A 135 14.26 4.15 -15.76
N ALA A 136 15.02 3.60 -16.70
CA ALA A 136 16.19 4.26 -17.27
C ALA A 136 15.82 5.51 -18.08
N SER A 137 14.75 5.45 -18.88
CA SER A 137 14.25 6.60 -19.64
C SER A 137 13.73 7.72 -18.73
N LEU A 138 13.01 7.38 -17.65
CA LEU A 138 12.60 8.34 -16.62
C LEU A 138 13.80 9.00 -15.95
N TYR A 139 14.81 8.22 -15.56
CA TYR A 139 16.05 8.75 -14.98
C TYR A 139 16.73 9.72 -15.94
N CYS A 140 16.90 9.32 -17.20
CA CYS A 140 17.55 10.14 -18.22
C CYS A 140 16.75 11.42 -18.49
N TYR A 141 15.41 11.34 -18.56
CA TYR A 141 14.55 12.49 -18.77
C TYR A 141 14.69 13.53 -17.65
N ILE A 142 14.66 13.09 -16.39
CA ILE A 142 14.81 13.97 -15.22
C ILE A 142 16.15 14.72 -15.28
N LYS A 143 17.22 14.03 -15.65
CA LYS A 143 18.57 14.59 -15.59
C LYS A 143 19.00 15.26 -16.91
N GLN A 144 18.35 14.99 -18.05
CA GLN A 144 18.57 15.68 -19.33
C GLN A 144 18.20 17.17 -19.24
N GLN A 145 17.29 17.52 -18.33
CA GLN A 145 16.98 18.91 -17.98
C GLN A 145 18.19 19.66 -17.36
N HIS A 146 19.25 18.94 -16.95
CA HIS A 146 20.38 19.45 -16.18
C HIS A 146 21.75 18.97 -16.70
N SER A 147 21.87 18.77 -18.02
CA SER A 147 23.17 18.60 -18.72
C SER A 147 23.88 17.25 -18.52
N ILE A 148 23.23 16.14 -18.88
CA ILE A 148 23.91 14.84 -18.99
C ILE A 148 24.80 14.78 -20.25
N SER A 149 26.03 14.25 -20.11
CA SER A 149 26.84 13.79 -21.24
C SER A 149 26.24 12.54 -21.90
N TRP A 150 26.30 12.42 -23.23
CA TRP A 150 25.76 11.25 -23.95
C TRP A 150 26.32 9.89 -23.45
N ILE A 151 27.55 9.89 -22.93
CA ILE A 151 28.20 8.72 -22.33
C ILE A 151 27.49 8.26 -21.06
N GLU A 152 27.15 9.20 -20.16
CA GLU A 152 26.42 8.88 -18.92
C GLU A 152 25.04 8.26 -19.20
N GLN A 153 24.31 8.72 -20.23
CA GLN A 153 23.02 8.12 -20.60
C GLN A 153 23.19 6.63 -20.94
N LYS A 154 24.17 6.31 -21.79
CA LYS A 154 24.46 4.92 -22.17
C LYS A 154 24.82 4.07 -20.97
N ILE A 155 25.66 4.60 -20.08
CA ILE A 155 26.04 3.92 -18.84
C ILE A 155 24.80 3.58 -18.01
N ILE A 156 23.86 4.51 -17.84
CA ILE A 156 22.65 4.29 -17.07
C ILE A 156 21.77 3.19 -17.70
N TYR A 157 21.59 3.24 -19.02
CA TYR A 157 20.85 2.19 -19.73
C TYR A 157 21.50 0.81 -19.57
N VAL A 158 22.83 0.73 -19.66
CA VAL A 158 23.57 -0.53 -19.44
C VAL A 158 23.43 -1.00 -18.00
N ALA A 159 23.53 -0.12 -17.01
CA ALA A 159 23.39 -0.47 -15.61
C ALA A 159 21.99 -0.99 -15.26
N PHE A 160 20.93 -0.43 -15.86
CA PHE A 160 19.55 -0.81 -15.56
C PHE A 160 19.11 -2.07 -16.32
N ILE A 161 19.46 -2.16 -17.61
CA ILE A 161 19.02 -3.23 -18.53
C ILE A 161 20.01 -4.41 -18.57
N GLY A 162 21.28 -4.20 -18.21
CA GLY A 162 22.29 -5.26 -18.20
C GLY A 162 21.91 -6.47 -17.34
N PRO A 163 21.45 -6.31 -16.08
CA PRO A 163 21.12 -7.44 -15.21
C PRO A 163 20.10 -8.46 -15.78
N PRO A 164 18.98 -8.06 -16.41
CA PRO A 164 18.05 -9.02 -17.02
C PRO A 164 18.54 -9.69 -18.31
N ILE A 165 19.59 -9.17 -18.97
CA ILE A 165 20.16 -9.78 -20.19
C ILE A 165 21.12 -10.93 -19.84
N LEU A 166 21.83 -10.84 -18.71
CA LEU A 166 22.86 -11.82 -18.33
C LEU A 166 22.36 -13.29 -18.20
N PRO A 167 21.15 -13.57 -17.67
CA PRO A 167 20.61 -14.93 -17.66
C PRO A 167 20.41 -15.51 -19.08
N VAL A 168 20.11 -14.68 -20.08
CA VAL A 168 19.98 -15.11 -21.49
C VAL A 168 21.32 -15.51 -22.08
N LEU A 169 22.41 -14.93 -21.58
CA LEU A 169 23.78 -15.28 -21.95
C LEU A 169 24.36 -16.44 -21.11
N SER A 170 23.52 -17.17 -20.38
CA SER A 170 23.89 -18.34 -19.58
C SER A 170 24.88 -18.06 -18.45
N PHE A 171 24.86 -16.85 -17.87
CA PHE A 171 25.64 -16.56 -16.67
C PHE A 171 25.04 -17.21 -15.41
N SER A 172 25.90 -17.59 -14.47
CA SER A 172 25.48 -18.14 -13.18
C SER A 172 24.75 -17.10 -12.33
N GLN A 173 23.84 -17.57 -11.46
CA GLN A 173 23.06 -16.69 -10.57
C GLN A 173 23.94 -15.77 -9.72
N ASN A 174 25.06 -16.27 -9.21
CA ASN A 174 25.96 -15.48 -8.38
C ASN A 174 26.61 -14.34 -9.19
N ASN A 175 27.03 -14.60 -10.42
CA ASN A 175 27.61 -13.58 -11.30
C ASN A 175 26.58 -12.51 -11.67
N CYS A 176 25.32 -12.88 -11.91
CA CYS A 176 24.24 -11.90 -12.16
C CYS A 176 23.94 -11.02 -10.94
N LYS A 177 23.95 -11.59 -9.72
CA LYS A 177 23.79 -10.82 -8.48
C LYS A 177 24.96 -9.84 -8.28
N HIS A 178 26.20 -10.29 -8.49
CA HIS A 178 27.37 -9.41 -8.43
C HIS A 178 27.29 -8.27 -9.46
N PHE A 179 26.92 -8.56 -10.70
CA PHE A 179 26.75 -7.53 -11.73
C PHE A 179 25.67 -6.49 -11.37
N THR A 180 24.56 -6.93 -10.76
CA THR A 180 23.50 -6.05 -10.28
C THR A 180 24.01 -5.09 -9.20
N SER A 181 24.83 -5.60 -8.28
CA SER A 181 25.49 -4.78 -7.24
C SER A 181 26.53 -3.81 -7.81
N VAL A 182 27.26 -4.20 -8.85
CA VAL A 182 28.20 -3.28 -9.54
C VAL A 182 27.44 -2.20 -10.29
N SER A 183 26.31 -2.55 -10.92
CA SER A 183 25.47 -1.63 -11.66
C SER A 183 24.89 -0.52 -10.77
N ILE A 184 24.39 -0.86 -9.56
CA ILE A 184 23.91 0.16 -8.62
C ILE A 184 25.07 1.05 -8.12
N LEU A 185 26.24 0.47 -7.81
CA LEU A 185 27.40 1.23 -7.37
C LEU A 185 27.86 2.25 -8.43
N MET A 186 27.90 1.84 -9.70
CA MET A 186 28.26 2.71 -10.82
C MET A 186 27.31 3.91 -10.91
N VAL A 187 26.00 3.69 -10.77
CA VAL A 187 25.01 4.77 -10.82
C VAL A 187 25.09 5.67 -9.58
N ILE A 188 25.38 5.11 -8.40
CA ILE A 188 25.62 5.90 -7.18
C ILE A 188 26.84 6.80 -7.35
N VAL A 189 27.95 6.28 -7.91
CA VAL A 189 29.15 7.09 -8.18
C VAL A 189 28.82 8.24 -9.13
N ILE A 190 28.02 8.00 -10.16
CA ILE A 190 27.54 9.07 -11.06
C ILE A 190 26.72 10.09 -10.27
N ILE A 191 25.80 9.67 -9.42
CA ILE A 191 24.99 10.58 -8.60
C ILE A 191 25.90 11.44 -7.70
N VAL A 192 26.85 10.83 -6.99
CA VAL A 192 27.79 11.52 -6.11
C VAL A 192 28.66 12.51 -6.88
N TYR A 193 29.20 12.10 -8.04
CA TYR A 193 29.97 12.98 -8.93
C TYR A 193 29.15 14.20 -9.36
N ASN A 194 27.90 13.98 -9.79
CA ASN A 194 27.01 15.07 -10.19
C ASN A 194 26.64 15.98 -9.01
N MET A 195 26.39 15.41 -7.83
CA MET A 195 26.16 16.18 -6.61
C MET A 195 27.38 17.01 -6.22
N TRP A 196 28.59 16.50 -6.42
CA TRP A 196 29.83 17.23 -6.16
C TRP A 196 30.01 18.42 -7.11
N CYS A 197 29.89 18.18 -8.42
CA CYS A 197 30.01 19.22 -9.44
C CYS A 197 28.96 20.33 -9.28
N ASN A 198 27.70 19.96 -8.99
CA ASN A 198 26.61 20.92 -8.77
C ASN A 198 26.63 21.52 -7.36
N GLY A 199 27.23 20.83 -6.39
CA GLY A 199 27.30 21.25 -4.99
C GLY A 199 28.08 22.55 -4.81
N LEU A 200 29.15 22.75 -5.60
CA LEU A 200 29.89 24.02 -5.59
C LEU A 200 29.00 25.21 -6.01
N GLN A 201 28.15 25.04 -7.02
CA GLN A 201 27.20 26.08 -7.41
C GLN A 201 26.17 26.35 -6.30
N LEU A 202 25.68 25.31 -5.63
CA LEU A 202 24.77 25.46 -4.50
C LEU A 202 25.42 26.24 -3.34
N ILE A 203 26.68 25.95 -3.01
CA ILE A 203 27.45 26.68 -1.97
C ILE A 203 27.63 28.15 -2.36
N ILE A 204 27.95 28.44 -3.63
CA ILE A 204 28.06 29.81 -4.13
C ILE A 204 26.71 30.53 -4.00
N VAL A 205 25.60 29.89 -4.38
CA VAL A 205 24.25 30.46 -4.26
C VAL A 205 23.88 30.71 -2.80
N LEU A 206 24.20 29.78 -1.89
CA LEU A 206 23.93 29.92 -0.46
C LEU A 206 24.75 31.05 0.18
N THR A 207 26.05 31.13 -0.14
CA THR A 207 26.93 32.19 0.36
C THR A 207 26.55 33.57 -0.18
N LEU A 208 26.19 33.68 -1.46
CA LEU A 208 25.63 34.91 -2.04
C LEU A 208 24.29 35.28 -1.41
N GLY A 209 23.41 34.29 -1.18
CA GLY A 209 22.14 34.48 -0.50
C GLY A 209 22.31 35.00 0.92
N PHE A 210 23.27 34.43 1.67
CA PHE A 210 23.62 34.87 3.02
C PHE A 210 24.18 36.29 3.02
N LYS A 211 25.08 36.62 2.09
CA LYS A 211 25.63 37.98 1.95
C LYS A 211 24.52 39.00 1.68
N ARG A 212 23.61 38.71 0.74
CA ARG A 212 22.43 39.55 0.46
C ARG A 212 21.52 39.70 1.67
N ALA A 213 21.25 38.62 2.40
CA ALA A 213 20.43 38.67 3.61
C ALA A 213 21.07 39.52 4.70
N LYS A 214 22.40 39.41 4.88
CA LYS A 214 23.17 40.26 5.80
C LYS A 214 23.12 41.73 5.40
N ASP A 215 23.39 42.04 4.14
CA ASP A 215 23.36 43.43 3.63
C ASP A 215 21.95 44.03 3.78
N PHE A 216 20.91 43.24 3.50
CA PHE A 216 19.51 43.65 3.68
C PHE A 216 19.18 43.89 5.17
N ALA A 217 19.60 43.01 6.07
CA ALA A 217 19.39 43.18 7.50
C ALA A 217 20.13 44.39 8.08
N GLN A 218 21.31 44.72 7.54
CA GLN A 218 22.05 45.92 7.93
C GLN A 218 21.38 47.21 7.45
N ASN A 219 20.80 47.21 6.24
CA ASN A 219 20.19 48.41 5.66
C ASN A 219 18.74 48.65 6.12
N PHE A 220 17.95 47.58 6.31
CA PHE A 220 16.51 47.66 6.57
C PHE A 220 16.10 47.07 7.94
N GLY A 221 17.03 46.47 8.68
CA GLY A 221 16.77 45.79 9.95
C GLY A 221 16.35 44.32 9.79
N LEU A 222 16.44 43.58 10.91
CA LEU A 222 16.13 42.15 10.94
C LEU A 222 14.62 41.87 10.75
N SER A 223 13.75 42.75 11.24
CA SER A 223 12.29 42.62 11.10
C SER A 223 11.86 42.63 9.64
N ALA A 224 12.39 43.56 8.84
CA ALA A 224 12.13 43.65 7.42
C ALA A 224 12.62 42.41 6.66
N LEU A 225 13.78 41.85 7.05
CA LEU A 225 14.28 40.61 6.45
C LEU A 225 13.31 39.45 6.70
N ILE A 226 12.87 39.29 7.96
CA ILE A 226 11.93 38.24 8.34
C ILE A 226 10.61 38.40 7.58
N GLU A 227 10.06 39.61 7.50
CA GLU A 227 8.81 39.87 6.78
C GLU A 227 8.93 39.53 5.28
N ASN A 228 10.03 39.93 4.65
CA ASN A 228 10.30 39.63 3.24
C ASN A 228 10.41 38.12 2.99
N GLU A 229 11.15 37.40 3.83
CA GLU A 229 11.29 35.95 3.73
C GLU A 229 9.98 35.21 4.06
N TRP A 230 9.21 35.72 5.02
CA TRP A 230 7.90 35.19 5.40
C TRP A 230 6.90 35.23 4.24
N GLN A 231 6.92 36.32 3.47
CA GLN A 231 6.14 36.45 2.23
C GLN A 231 6.70 35.58 1.11
N ARG A 232 8.03 35.59 0.90
CA ARG A 232 8.69 34.80 -0.16
C ARG A 232 8.39 33.31 -0.05
N LEU A 233 8.47 32.75 1.16
CA LEU A 233 8.30 31.32 1.43
C LEU A 233 6.83 30.91 1.57
N ASN A 234 5.89 31.84 1.44
CA ASN A 234 4.46 31.59 1.66
C ASN A 234 4.18 30.90 3.00
N VAL A 235 4.93 31.26 4.05
CA VAL A 235 4.93 30.57 5.36
C VAL A 235 3.51 30.35 5.90
N PRO A 236 2.58 31.33 5.85
CA PRO A 236 1.21 31.11 6.32
C PRO A 236 0.47 29.98 5.59
N ALA A 237 0.68 29.83 4.27
CA ALA A 237 0.01 28.80 3.50
C ALA A 237 0.62 27.41 3.75
N VAL A 238 1.95 27.34 3.86
CA VAL A 238 2.68 26.12 4.18
C VAL A 238 2.29 25.61 5.56
N LEU A 239 2.30 26.49 6.57
CA LEU A 239 1.90 26.14 7.93
C LEU A 239 0.43 25.71 8.01
N ARG A 240 -0.49 26.40 7.32
CA ARG A 240 -1.90 25.98 7.28
C ARG A 240 -2.05 24.55 6.75
N LEU A 241 -1.35 24.21 5.66
CA LEU A 241 -1.41 22.86 5.09
C LEU A 241 -0.78 21.84 6.05
N PHE A 242 0.39 22.14 6.62
CA PHE A 242 1.04 21.31 7.62
C PHE A 242 0.12 21.02 8.81
N TRP A 243 -0.45 22.05 9.44
CA TRP A 243 -1.31 21.88 10.61
C TRP A 243 -2.59 21.09 10.29
N ILE A 244 -3.21 21.30 9.12
CA ILE A 244 -4.36 20.48 8.69
C ILE A 244 -3.96 19.01 8.56
N LEU A 245 -2.81 18.71 7.96
CA LEU A 245 -2.32 17.33 7.83
C LEU A 245 -2.04 16.69 9.19
N SER A 246 -1.39 17.43 10.10
CA SER A 246 -1.07 16.94 11.45
C SER A 246 -2.35 16.70 12.26
N ILE A 247 -3.34 17.59 12.19
CA ILE A 247 -4.65 17.41 12.84
C ILE A 247 -5.36 16.18 12.27
N ILE A 248 -5.41 16.03 10.95
CA ILE A 248 -6.02 14.86 10.30
C ILE A 248 -5.32 13.58 10.76
N SER A 249 -3.98 13.56 10.75
CA SER A 249 -3.21 12.40 11.21
C SER A 249 -3.56 12.02 12.65
N LEU A 250 -3.57 13.01 13.55
CA LEU A 250 -3.88 12.82 14.96
C LEU A 250 -5.32 12.32 15.18
N MET A 251 -6.30 12.97 14.53
CA MET A 251 -7.71 12.59 14.63
C MET A 251 -7.93 11.16 14.13
N CYS A 252 -7.40 10.81 12.96
CA CYS A 252 -7.52 9.49 12.39
C CYS A 252 -6.80 8.42 13.22
N HIS A 253 -5.64 8.74 13.80
CA HIS A 253 -4.95 7.86 14.75
C HIS A 253 -5.81 7.56 15.99
N PHE A 254 -6.39 8.58 16.62
CA PHE A 254 -7.26 8.39 17.78
C PHE A 254 -8.52 7.59 17.44
N ILE A 255 -9.15 7.85 16.30
CA ILE A 255 -10.31 7.08 15.83
C ILE A 255 -9.93 5.60 15.63
N GLY A 256 -8.77 5.33 15.01
CA GLY A 256 -8.25 3.97 14.84
C GLY A 256 -8.01 3.26 16.18
N LYS A 257 -7.33 3.94 17.12
CA LYS A 257 -7.06 3.41 18.46
C LYS A 257 -8.35 3.17 19.26
N MET A 258 -9.33 4.05 19.13
CA MET A 258 -10.67 3.88 19.72
C MET A 258 -11.33 2.59 19.21
N TYR A 259 -11.27 2.34 17.90
CA TYR A 259 -11.80 1.11 17.29
C TYR A 259 -11.04 -0.15 17.74
N GLN A 260 -9.70 -0.10 17.80
CA GLN A 260 -8.89 -1.22 18.30
C GLN A 260 -9.21 -1.56 19.75
N LYS A 261 -9.41 -0.54 20.59
CA LYS A 261 -9.83 -0.69 21.99
C LYS A 261 -11.24 -1.27 22.09
N LEU A 262 -12.18 -0.78 21.28
CA LEU A 262 -13.54 -1.32 21.21
C LEU A 262 -13.54 -2.82 20.85
N LEU A 263 -12.66 -3.22 19.92
CA LEU A 263 -12.50 -4.60 19.45
C LEU A 263 -11.54 -5.45 20.31
N MET A 264 -10.95 -4.91 21.38
CA MET A 264 -9.98 -5.61 22.25
C MET A 264 -8.77 -6.19 21.49
N THR A 265 -8.28 -5.50 20.45
CA THR A 265 -7.22 -5.99 19.55
C THR A 265 -5.86 -5.29 19.77
N GLU A 266 -5.67 -4.62 20.92
CA GLU A 266 -4.52 -3.74 21.21
C GLU A 266 -3.12 -4.40 21.08
N LYS A 267 -3.00 -5.72 21.20
CA LYS A 267 -1.71 -6.44 21.21
C LYS A 267 -1.25 -6.99 19.85
N ASN A 268 -2.13 -7.05 18.85
CA ASN A 268 -1.92 -7.88 17.65
C ASN A 268 -1.58 -7.10 16.38
N THR A 269 -1.48 -5.77 16.43
CA THR A 269 -1.16 -4.98 15.24
C THR A 269 0.11 -4.19 15.48
N GLU A 270 1.19 -4.54 14.77
CA GLU A 270 2.18 -3.55 14.35
C GLU A 270 1.41 -2.32 13.87
N ASP A 271 1.72 -1.14 14.40
CA ASP A 271 0.96 0.09 14.22
C ASP A 271 0.73 0.39 12.73
N LYS A 272 -0.35 -0.14 12.16
CA LYS A 272 -0.87 0.32 10.88
C LYS A 272 -1.24 1.77 11.11
N SER A 273 -0.37 2.67 10.66
CA SER A 273 -0.45 4.10 10.93
C SER A 273 -1.60 4.73 10.14
N LEU A 274 -2.83 4.46 10.59
CA LEU A 274 -4.06 5.00 10.01
C LEU A 274 -3.95 6.53 9.88
N GLY A 275 -3.39 7.18 10.90
CA GLY A 275 -3.13 8.62 10.90
C GLY A 275 -2.27 9.08 9.71
N THR A 276 -1.08 8.48 9.52
CA THR A 276 -0.15 8.91 8.47
C THR A 276 -0.72 8.64 7.08
N VAL A 277 -1.35 7.48 6.86
CA VAL A 277 -1.99 7.13 5.58
C VAL A 277 -3.11 8.12 5.24
N SER A 278 -3.90 8.52 6.24
CA SER A 278 -4.98 9.52 6.07
C SER A 278 -4.45 10.90 5.70
N ALA A 279 -3.37 11.32 6.36
CA ALA A 279 -2.72 12.60 6.06
C ALA A 279 -2.12 12.59 4.65
N ILE A 280 -1.44 11.51 4.25
CA ILE A 280 -0.91 11.35 2.88
C ILE A 280 -2.04 11.37 1.85
N LEU A 281 -3.15 10.67 2.10
CA LEU A 281 -4.31 10.67 1.21
C LEU A 281 -4.89 12.08 1.06
N PHE A 282 -5.08 12.81 2.17
CA PHE A 282 -5.55 14.20 2.11
C PHE A 282 -4.55 15.12 1.39
N TYR A 283 -3.25 14.92 1.61
CA TYR A 283 -2.20 15.64 0.92
C TYR A 283 -2.28 15.44 -0.60
N ILE A 284 -2.48 14.20 -1.06
CA ILE A 284 -2.68 13.88 -2.49
C ILE A 284 -3.96 14.53 -3.03
N LEU A 285 -5.07 14.50 -2.28
CA LEU A 285 -6.32 15.16 -2.69
C LEU A 285 -6.17 16.68 -2.79
N ALA A 286 -5.48 17.30 -1.83
CA ALA A 286 -5.15 18.73 -1.85
C ALA A 286 -4.24 19.06 -3.05
N LEU A 287 -3.30 18.16 -3.36
CA LEU A 287 -2.39 18.28 -4.51
C LEU A 287 -3.16 18.23 -5.84
N GLN A 288 -4.06 17.26 -6.00
CA GLN A 288 -4.86 17.07 -7.21
C GLN A 288 -5.84 18.21 -7.48
N THR A 289 -6.40 18.79 -6.42
CA THR A 289 -7.42 19.85 -6.52
C THR A 289 -6.85 21.26 -6.61
N GLY A 290 -5.52 21.44 -6.47
CA GLY A 290 -4.93 22.76 -6.50
C GLY A 290 -5.26 23.60 -5.26
N LEU A 291 -5.59 22.98 -4.12
CA LEU A 291 -6.34 23.59 -3.02
C LEU A 291 -5.79 24.95 -2.54
N THR A 292 -4.48 25.07 -2.37
CA THR A 292 -3.84 26.30 -1.86
C THR A 292 -3.86 27.47 -2.83
N SER A 293 -4.05 27.21 -4.13
CA SER A 293 -4.06 28.21 -5.21
C SER A 293 -5.44 28.81 -5.50
N LEU A 294 -6.50 28.23 -4.93
CA LEU A 294 -7.88 28.63 -5.19
C LEU A 294 -8.27 29.88 -4.41
N GLU A 295 -9.22 30.66 -4.95
CA GLU A 295 -9.87 31.78 -4.24
C GLU A 295 -10.55 31.29 -2.94
N PRO A 296 -10.65 32.13 -1.88
CA PRO A 296 -11.13 31.70 -0.56
C PRO A 296 -12.47 30.96 -0.56
N GLU A 297 -13.45 31.44 -1.33
CA GLU A 297 -14.78 30.83 -1.42
C GLU A 297 -14.74 29.43 -2.05
N LYS A 298 -14.10 29.30 -3.21
CA LYS A 298 -13.92 28.02 -3.92
C LYS A 298 -13.05 27.06 -3.12
N ARG A 299 -12.05 27.59 -2.40
CA ARG A 299 -11.14 26.82 -1.54
C ARG A 299 -11.90 26.14 -0.41
N PHE A 300 -12.82 26.85 0.25
CA PHE A 300 -13.63 26.27 1.31
C PHE A 300 -14.50 25.11 0.81
N VAL A 301 -15.21 25.31 -0.30
CA VAL A 301 -16.04 24.25 -0.90
C VAL A 301 -15.19 23.03 -1.27
N ARG A 302 -14.02 23.23 -1.89
CA ARG A 302 -13.11 22.12 -2.24
C ARG A 302 -12.53 21.43 -1.01
N LEU A 303 -12.25 22.17 0.05
CA LEU A 303 -11.80 21.63 1.32
C LEU A 303 -12.87 20.69 1.92
N CYS A 304 -14.14 21.13 1.97
CA CYS A 304 -15.25 20.28 2.43
C CYS A 304 -15.39 19.02 1.58
N ARG A 305 -15.31 19.14 0.25
CA ARG A 305 -15.36 17.99 -0.67
C ARG A 305 -14.24 16.98 -0.42
N ASN A 306 -13.01 17.45 -0.16
CA ASN A 306 -11.87 16.60 0.18
C ASN A 306 -12.06 15.92 1.54
N PHE A 307 -12.60 16.62 2.55
CA PHE A 307 -12.93 16.03 3.84
C PHE A 307 -13.99 14.93 3.74
N CYS A 308 -15.04 15.10 2.94
CA CYS A 308 -16.03 14.05 2.71
C CYS A 308 -15.40 12.79 2.08
N LEU A 309 -14.52 12.94 1.09
CA LEU A 309 -13.79 11.82 0.49
C LEU A 309 -12.88 11.15 1.52
N LEU A 310 -12.17 11.93 2.35
CA LEU A 310 -11.34 11.42 3.42
C LEU A 310 -12.14 10.63 4.46
N ILE A 311 -13.29 11.15 4.91
CA ILE A 311 -14.19 10.45 5.84
C ILE A 311 -14.66 9.13 5.25
N THR A 312 -14.98 9.10 3.95
CA THR A 312 -15.37 7.86 3.27
C THR A 312 -14.22 6.85 3.21
N ALA A 313 -13.00 7.30 2.92
CA ALA A 313 -11.81 6.46 2.99
C ALA A 313 -11.54 5.96 4.43
N MET A 314 -11.85 6.76 5.46
CA MET A 314 -11.75 6.32 6.85
C MET A 314 -12.68 5.15 7.15
N PHE A 315 -13.90 5.15 6.61
CA PHE A 315 -14.80 4.01 6.80
C PHE A 315 -14.25 2.72 6.17
N HIS A 316 -13.60 2.79 5.00
CA HIS A 316 -12.89 1.64 4.42
C HIS A 316 -11.80 1.11 5.34
N PHE A 317 -10.98 1.99 5.91
CA PHE A 317 -9.95 1.55 6.85
C PHE A 317 -10.53 0.93 8.11
N LEU A 318 -11.59 1.53 8.68
CA LEU A 318 -12.25 0.99 9.87
C LEU A 318 -12.89 -0.38 9.61
N HIS A 319 -13.47 -0.59 8.42
CA HIS A 319 -13.95 -1.91 8.01
C HIS A 319 -12.81 -2.95 7.96
N ASN A 320 -11.63 -2.57 7.43
CA ASN A 320 -10.45 -3.44 7.40
C ASN A 320 -9.95 -3.84 8.81
N LEU A 321 -10.27 -3.08 9.85
CA LEU A 321 -10.03 -3.47 11.24
C LEU A 321 -11.11 -4.43 11.76
N VAL A 322 -12.38 -4.16 11.47
CA VAL A 322 -13.53 -4.92 11.99
C VAL A 322 -13.66 -6.30 11.32
N ALA A 323 -13.53 -6.40 9.99
CA ALA A 323 -13.74 -7.63 9.23
C ALA A 323 -12.94 -8.86 9.74
N PRO A 324 -11.61 -8.80 9.95
CA PRO A 324 -10.86 -9.94 10.47
C PRO A 324 -11.25 -10.32 11.91
N THR A 325 -11.69 -9.37 12.73
CA THR A 325 -12.18 -9.65 14.10
C THR A 325 -13.50 -10.39 14.09
N LEU A 326 -14.46 -10.00 13.22
CA LEU A 326 -15.71 -10.73 13.01
C LEU A 326 -15.43 -12.18 12.58
N MET A 327 -14.56 -12.34 11.59
CA MET A 327 -14.22 -13.66 11.03
C MET A 327 -13.53 -14.56 12.06
N SER A 328 -12.61 -14.02 12.85
CA SER A 328 -11.92 -14.81 13.88
C SER A 328 -12.84 -15.16 15.06
N LEU A 329 -13.72 -14.26 15.49
CA LEU A 329 -14.71 -14.53 16.55
C LEU A 329 -15.71 -15.61 16.15
N SER A 330 -16.19 -15.59 14.90
CA SER A 330 -17.13 -16.59 14.41
C SER A 330 -16.45 -17.94 14.14
N ALA A 331 -15.25 -17.95 13.54
CA ALA A 331 -14.52 -19.18 13.25
C ALA A 331 -14.02 -19.88 14.52
N ALA A 332 -13.56 -19.13 15.52
CA ALA A 332 -13.10 -19.70 16.79
C ALA A 332 -14.24 -20.12 17.74
N ARG A 333 -15.51 -19.96 17.33
CA ARG A 333 -16.70 -20.26 18.16
C ARG A 333 -16.60 -19.67 19.58
N ASN A 334 -16.11 -18.43 19.67
CA ASN A 334 -15.83 -17.82 20.97
C ASN A 334 -17.15 -17.60 21.76
N PRO A 335 -17.26 -18.07 23.01
CA PRO A 335 -18.51 -17.99 23.78
C PRO A 335 -18.81 -16.59 24.35
N SER A 336 -17.85 -15.67 24.33
CA SER A 336 -17.99 -14.36 24.98
C SER A 336 -18.95 -13.43 24.22
N ARG A 337 -20.19 -13.30 24.72
CA ARG A 337 -21.24 -12.44 24.13
C ARG A 337 -20.83 -10.97 24.02
N GLU A 338 -20.06 -10.45 24.98
CA GLU A 338 -19.58 -9.06 24.92
C GLU A 338 -18.71 -8.77 23.71
N ARG A 339 -17.83 -9.72 23.32
CA ARG A 339 -16.95 -9.50 22.17
C ARG A 339 -17.73 -9.49 20.86
N HIS A 340 -18.71 -10.39 20.72
CA HIS A 340 -19.63 -10.37 19.58
C HIS A 340 -20.45 -9.07 19.54
N PHE A 341 -21.00 -8.63 20.67
CA PHE A 341 -21.76 -7.39 20.76
C PHE A 341 -20.95 -6.17 20.32
N ARG A 342 -19.70 -6.02 20.82
CA ARG A 342 -18.83 -4.89 20.45
C ARG A 342 -18.48 -4.89 18.96
N ALA A 343 -18.17 -6.05 18.38
CA ALA A 343 -17.87 -6.16 16.95
C ALA A 343 -19.09 -5.86 16.06
N LEU A 344 -20.28 -6.32 16.46
CA LEU A 344 -21.54 -6.03 15.76
C LEU A 344 -21.91 -4.55 15.89
N LEU A 345 -21.73 -3.93 17.06
CA LEU A 345 -21.94 -2.50 17.28
C LEU A 345 -21.05 -1.66 16.35
N ALA A 346 -19.76 -1.99 16.27
CA ALA A 346 -18.82 -1.34 15.36
C ALA A 346 -19.25 -1.46 13.88
N SER A 347 -19.81 -2.61 13.50
CA SER A 347 -20.31 -2.87 12.15
C SER A 347 -21.58 -2.10 11.82
N ILE A 348 -22.53 -2.02 12.77
CA ILE A 348 -23.77 -1.24 12.62
C ILE A 348 -23.45 0.24 12.43
N PHE A 349 -22.50 0.78 13.19
CA PHE A 349 -22.03 2.16 12.99
C PHE A 349 -21.51 2.39 11.57
N LEU A 350 -20.75 1.43 11.01
CA LEU A 350 -20.23 1.49 9.64
C LEU A 350 -21.29 1.30 8.55
N LEU A 351 -22.51 0.87 8.88
CA LEU A 351 -23.66 0.87 7.96
C LEU A 351 -24.45 2.18 8.04
N ILE A 352 -24.72 2.67 9.26
CA ILE A 352 -25.57 3.86 9.47
C ILE A 352 -24.85 5.14 9.04
N THR A 353 -23.58 5.29 9.39
CA THR A 353 -22.89 6.57 9.16
C THR A 353 -22.70 6.91 7.68
N PRO A 354 -22.24 5.99 6.81
CA PRO A 354 -22.12 6.26 5.38
C PRO A 354 -23.48 6.45 4.69
N THR A 355 -24.53 5.70 5.10
CA THR A 355 -25.88 5.86 4.54
C THR A 355 -26.47 7.23 4.90
N MET A 356 -26.29 7.68 6.14
CA MET A 356 -26.70 9.03 6.56
C MET A 356 -25.93 10.12 5.81
N LEU A 357 -24.62 9.94 5.60
CA LEU A 357 -23.82 10.86 4.79
C LEU A 357 -24.38 10.97 3.37
N LEU A 358 -24.66 9.84 2.71
CA LEU A 358 -25.23 9.85 1.36
C LEU A 358 -26.60 10.53 1.31
N PHE A 359 -27.48 10.23 2.26
CA PHE A 359 -28.80 10.87 2.33
C PHE A 359 -28.69 12.39 2.46
N ILE A 360 -27.81 12.89 3.33
CA ILE A 360 -27.57 14.33 3.50
C ILE A 360 -27.02 14.95 2.21
N LEU A 361 -26.03 14.30 1.57
CA LEU A 361 -25.38 14.84 0.38
C LEU A 361 -26.30 14.90 -0.83
N TRP A 362 -27.08 13.84 -1.09
CA TRP A 362 -28.02 13.79 -2.22
C TRP A 362 -29.20 14.76 -2.07
N ASN A 363 -29.61 15.08 -0.84
CA ASN A 363 -30.66 16.07 -0.61
C ASN A 363 -30.17 17.53 -0.68
N ARG A 364 -28.87 17.77 -0.48
CA ARG A 364 -28.28 19.11 -0.39
C ARG A 364 -27.58 19.57 -1.67
N TYR A 365 -27.06 18.64 -2.46
CA TYR A 365 -26.24 18.94 -3.63
C TYR A 365 -26.83 18.35 -4.91
N GLU A 366 -26.70 19.11 -6.00
CA GLU A 366 -27.03 18.63 -7.33
C GLU A 366 -26.06 17.53 -7.80
N SER A 367 -26.50 16.73 -8.77
CA SER A 367 -25.71 15.67 -9.37
C SER A 367 -24.41 16.22 -9.96
N SER A 368 -23.27 15.76 -9.42
CA SER A 368 -21.94 16.19 -9.85
C SER A 368 -20.97 15.00 -9.86
N THR A 369 -19.88 15.12 -10.62
CA THR A 369 -18.83 14.09 -10.71
C THR A 369 -18.24 13.73 -9.35
N TRP A 370 -18.07 14.72 -8.46
CA TRP A 370 -17.67 14.49 -7.07
C TRP A 370 -18.71 13.71 -6.26
N LEU A 371 -20.00 14.04 -6.37
CA LEU A 371 -21.06 13.35 -5.63
C LEU A 371 -21.15 11.87 -6.05
N PHE A 372 -20.99 11.59 -7.35
CA PHE A 372 -20.89 10.21 -7.85
C PHE A 372 -19.71 9.45 -7.26
N ALA A 373 -18.53 10.08 -7.15
CA ALA A 373 -17.36 9.45 -6.55
C ALA A 373 -17.56 9.12 -5.07
N VAL A 374 -18.07 10.06 -4.26
CA VAL A 374 -18.39 9.82 -2.83
C VAL A 374 -19.46 8.74 -2.68
N THR A 375 -20.45 8.72 -3.58
CA THR A 375 -21.50 7.69 -3.60
C THR A 375 -20.94 6.31 -3.86
N ALA A 376 -20.12 6.16 -4.90
CA ALA A 376 -19.48 4.88 -5.23
C ALA A 376 -18.65 4.35 -4.05
N PHE A 377 -17.76 5.16 -3.46
CA PHE A 377 -16.94 4.74 -2.32
C PHE A 377 -17.78 4.40 -1.08
N SER A 378 -18.86 5.14 -0.82
CA SER A 378 -19.71 4.88 0.35
C SER A 378 -20.51 3.59 0.19
N VAL A 379 -21.09 3.35 -1.00
CA VAL A 379 -21.80 2.11 -1.31
C VAL A 379 -20.85 0.91 -1.25
N GLU A 380 -19.62 1.06 -1.73
CA GLU A 380 -18.59 0.03 -1.64
C GLU A 380 -18.33 -0.40 -0.19
N VAL A 381 -18.16 0.55 0.75
CA VAL A 381 -18.02 0.22 2.19
C VAL A 381 -19.26 -0.50 2.71
N ILE A 382 -20.45 0.00 2.41
CA ILE A 382 -21.71 -0.58 2.88
C ILE A 382 -21.80 -2.05 2.46
N ILE A 383 -21.53 -2.33 1.18
CA ILE A 383 -21.53 -3.70 0.65
C ILE A 383 -20.44 -4.55 1.32
N LYS A 384 -19.22 -4.04 1.51
CA LYS A 384 -18.14 -4.74 2.23
C LYS A 384 -18.53 -5.13 3.66
N VAL A 385 -19.19 -4.22 4.39
CA VAL A 385 -19.71 -4.49 5.74
C VAL A 385 -20.83 -5.54 5.70
N LEU A 386 -21.78 -5.43 4.77
CA LEU A 386 -22.87 -6.41 4.61
C LEU A 386 -22.35 -7.81 4.27
N VAL A 387 -21.36 -7.92 3.38
CA VAL A 387 -20.69 -9.19 3.04
C VAL A 387 -20.01 -9.79 4.28
N SER A 388 -19.33 -8.97 5.08
CA SER A 388 -18.67 -9.42 6.31
C SER A 388 -19.69 -9.92 7.34
N LEU A 389 -20.79 -9.19 7.54
CA LEU A 389 -21.89 -9.60 8.42
C LEU A 389 -22.59 -10.87 7.92
N ALA A 390 -22.83 -11.00 6.62
CA ALA A 390 -23.41 -12.21 6.04
C ALA A 390 -22.50 -13.42 6.26
N THR A 391 -21.18 -13.29 6.06
CA THR A 391 -20.24 -14.38 6.36
C THR A 391 -20.19 -14.72 7.85
N TYR A 392 -20.23 -13.71 8.73
CA TYR A 392 -20.32 -13.90 10.17
C TYR A 392 -21.58 -14.69 10.57
N ILE A 393 -22.75 -14.31 10.04
CA ILE A 393 -24.02 -14.99 10.30
C ILE A 393 -23.94 -16.45 9.84
N LEU A 394 -23.40 -16.72 8.65
CA LEU A 394 -23.21 -18.09 8.14
C LEU A 394 -22.36 -18.95 9.07
N PHE A 395 -21.25 -18.42 9.61
CA PHE A 395 -20.41 -19.14 10.57
C PHE A 395 -21.09 -19.36 11.92
N ILE A 396 -21.86 -18.39 12.42
CA ILE A 396 -22.63 -18.57 13.66
C ILE A 396 -23.75 -19.60 13.46
N MET A 397 -24.39 -19.62 12.29
CA MET A 397 -25.38 -20.65 11.95
C MET A 397 -24.74 -22.04 11.87
N ASP A 398 -23.55 -22.16 11.28
CA ASP A 398 -22.78 -23.41 11.28
C ASP A 398 -22.42 -23.87 12.69
N ALA A 399 -21.96 -22.95 13.55
CA ALA A 399 -21.61 -23.26 14.93
C ALA A 399 -22.79 -23.75 15.78
N ARG A 400 -24.04 -23.52 15.36
CA ARG A 400 -25.26 -23.99 16.04
C ARG A 400 -25.78 -25.32 15.49
N LYS A 401 -25.26 -25.80 14.36
CA LYS A 401 -25.68 -27.08 13.79
C LYS A 401 -24.86 -28.21 14.40
N ASP A 402 -25.54 -29.28 14.80
CA ASP A 402 -24.91 -30.49 15.33
C ASP A 402 -24.26 -31.34 14.21
N HIS A 403 -24.80 -31.27 12.99
CA HIS A 403 -24.30 -31.99 11.82
C HIS A 403 -23.50 -31.12 10.86
N PHE A 404 -22.59 -31.75 10.12
CA PHE A 404 -21.73 -31.10 9.12
C PHE A 404 -22.53 -30.35 8.04
N TRP A 405 -22.28 -29.05 7.86
CA TRP A 405 -22.93 -28.28 6.81
C TRP A 405 -22.13 -28.26 5.50
N GLU A 406 -22.35 -29.27 4.66
CA GLU A 406 -21.65 -29.44 3.38
C GLU A 406 -21.68 -28.21 2.44
N LYS A 407 -22.79 -27.45 2.41
CA LYS A 407 -22.96 -26.30 1.50
C LYS A 407 -22.41 -24.97 2.04
N LEU A 408 -21.85 -24.92 3.24
CA LEU A 408 -21.39 -23.68 3.88
C LEU A 408 -20.39 -22.92 3.00
N ASP A 409 -19.37 -23.61 2.47
CA ASP A 409 -18.32 -22.97 1.67
C ASP A 409 -18.86 -22.41 0.35
N ASP A 410 -19.88 -23.05 -0.22
CA ASP A 410 -20.53 -22.58 -1.43
C ASP A 410 -21.28 -21.27 -1.16
N TYR A 411 -22.01 -21.18 -0.04
CA TYR A 411 -22.65 -19.92 0.37
C TYR A 411 -21.65 -18.81 0.68
N ILE A 412 -20.57 -19.13 1.41
CA ILE A 412 -19.50 -18.15 1.70
C ILE A 412 -18.88 -17.65 0.39
N TYR A 413 -18.63 -18.55 -0.57
CA TYR A 413 -18.13 -18.16 -1.87
C TYR A 413 -19.10 -17.23 -2.58
N TYR A 414 -20.40 -17.56 -2.67
CA TYR A 414 -21.36 -16.73 -3.40
C TYR A 414 -21.48 -15.33 -2.80
N VAL A 415 -21.51 -15.23 -1.47
CA VAL A 415 -21.55 -13.96 -0.75
C VAL A 415 -20.30 -13.11 -1.04
N LYS A 416 -19.10 -13.73 -0.98
CA LYS A 416 -17.84 -13.03 -1.28
C LYS A 416 -17.69 -12.66 -2.76
N ALA A 417 -18.06 -13.56 -3.66
CA ALA A 417 -18.02 -13.34 -5.11
C ALA A 417 -18.94 -12.19 -5.52
N PHE A 418 -20.14 -12.10 -4.93
CA PHE A 418 -21.04 -10.96 -5.11
C PHE A 418 -20.39 -9.65 -4.64
N GLY A 419 -19.84 -9.62 -3.42
CA GLY A 419 -19.13 -8.46 -2.89
C GLY A 419 -18.02 -7.96 -3.81
N ASN A 420 -17.12 -8.85 -4.22
CA ASN A 420 -16.00 -8.52 -5.09
C ASN A 420 -16.46 -8.08 -6.50
N SER A 421 -17.55 -8.66 -7.00
CA SER A 421 -18.12 -8.28 -8.30
C SER A 421 -18.71 -6.86 -8.29
N VAL A 422 -19.35 -6.47 -7.18
CA VAL A 422 -19.84 -5.11 -6.96
C VAL A 422 -18.68 -4.12 -6.83
N GLU A 423 -17.64 -4.47 -6.07
CA GLU A 423 -16.41 -3.67 -5.96
C GLU A 423 -15.75 -3.44 -7.32
N PHE A 424 -15.58 -4.50 -8.12
CA PHE A 424 -15.04 -4.40 -9.47
C PHE A 424 -15.89 -3.50 -10.38
N SER A 425 -17.22 -3.59 -10.29
CA SER A 425 -18.14 -2.76 -11.07
C SER A 425 -18.04 -1.28 -10.71
N PHE A 426 -17.96 -0.94 -9.41
CA PHE A 426 -17.72 0.43 -8.97
C PHE A 426 -16.31 0.92 -9.33
N GLY A 427 -15.32 0.04 -9.33
CA GLY A 427 -13.97 0.33 -9.83
C GLY A 427 -13.98 0.79 -11.29
N ILE A 428 -14.73 0.10 -12.16
CA ILE A 428 -14.92 0.50 -13.56
C ILE A 428 -15.68 1.82 -13.67
N PHE A 429 -16.77 1.98 -12.91
CA PHE A 429 -17.55 3.23 -12.89
C PHE A 429 -16.68 4.44 -12.50
N LEU A 430 -15.88 4.31 -11.44
CA LEU A 430 -14.97 5.36 -10.98
C LEU A 430 -13.88 5.67 -12.00
N PHE A 431 -13.40 4.67 -12.74
CA PHE A 431 -12.43 4.89 -13.81
C PHE A 431 -13.00 5.75 -14.93
N PHE A 432 -14.22 5.45 -15.40
CA PHE A 432 -14.88 6.27 -16.42
C PHE A 432 -15.23 7.67 -15.90
N ASN A 433 -15.71 7.78 -14.66
CA ASN A 433 -15.94 9.07 -14.01
C ASN A 433 -14.64 9.89 -13.94
N GLY A 434 -13.52 9.28 -13.56
CA GLY A 434 -12.22 9.92 -13.50
C GLY A 434 -11.67 10.32 -14.87
N ALA A 435 -11.83 9.46 -15.89
CA ALA A 435 -11.47 9.75 -17.27
C ALA A 435 -12.28 10.92 -17.83
N TRP A 436 -13.58 10.98 -17.52
CA TRP A 436 -14.43 12.12 -17.88
C TRP A 436 -13.89 13.44 -17.29
N ILE A 437 -13.59 13.46 -15.99
CA ILE A 437 -13.04 14.66 -15.33
C ILE A 437 -11.70 15.07 -15.96
N LEU A 438 -10.84 14.10 -16.31
CA LEU A 438 -9.55 14.36 -16.93
C LEU A 438 -9.68 15.00 -18.32
N MET A 439 -10.63 14.55 -19.14
CA MET A 439 -10.81 15.04 -20.51
C MET A 439 -11.62 16.34 -20.57
N PHE A 440 -12.67 16.49 -19.75
CA PHE A 440 -13.67 17.56 -19.93
C PHE A 440 -13.72 18.62 -18.83
N GLU A 441 -13.23 18.36 -17.61
CA GLU A 441 -13.28 19.36 -16.53
C GLU A 441 -11.91 19.97 -16.21
N SER A 442 -10.94 19.13 -15.83
CA SER A 442 -9.64 19.60 -15.36
C SER A 442 -8.56 18.55 -15.56
N GLY A 443 -7.83 18.70 -16.67
CA GLY A 443 -6.62 17.94 -16.97
C GLY A 443 -5.52 18.14 -15.92
N GLY A 444 -4.61 17.17 -15.81
CA GLY A 444 -3.43 17.29 -14.96
C GLY A 444 -2.62 16.01 -14.91
N ALA A 445 -1.29 16.13 -14.94
CA ALA A 445 -0.38 14.98 -14.94
C ALA A 445 -0.56 14.09 -13.69
N ILE A 446 -0.78 14.70 -12.51
CA ILE A 446 -1.01 13.97 -11.25
C ILE A 446 -2.35 13.19 -11.30
N ARG A 447 -3.39 13.79 -11.90
CA ARG A 447 -4.70 13.12 -12.05
C ARG A 447 -4.58 11.94 -13.02
N ALA A 448 -3.90 12.12 -14.15
CA ALA A 448 -3.64 11.04 -15.11
C ALA A 448 -2.87 9.88 -14.45
N LEU A 449 -1.81 10.19 -13.69
CA LEU A 449 -1.04 9.20 -12.94
C LEU A 449 -1.93 8.43 -11.95
N MET A 450 -2.79 9.12 -11.19
CA MET A 450 -3.73 8.48 -10.27
C MET A 450 -4.71 7.55 -11.00
N MET A 451 -5.19 7.92 -12.18
CA MET A 451 -6.07 7.07 -12.98
C MET A 451 -5.36 5.82 -13.50
N CYS A 452 -4.08 5.92 -13.88
CA CYS A 452 -3.27 4.75 -14.22
C CYS A 452 -3.10 3.80 -13.02
N ILE A 453 -2.82 4.35 -11.83
CA ILE A 453 -2.70 3.58 -10.59
C ILE A 453 -4.03 2.88 -10.27
N HIS A 454 -5.15 3.59 -10.40
CA HIS A 454 -6.50 3.03 -10.22
C HIS A 454 -6.80 1.90 -11.21
N ALA A 455 -6.52 2.09 -12.50
CA ALA A 455 -6.72 1.06 -13.52
C ALA A 455 -5.89 -0.20 -13.24
N TYR A 456 -4.66 -0.04 -12.74
CA TYR A 456 -3.82 -1.18 -12.41
C TYR A 456 -4.30 -1.93 -11.15
N PHE A 457 -4.45 -1.23 -10.02
CA PHE A 457 -4.77 -1.89 -8.75
C PHE A 457 -6.24 -2.27 -8.62
N ASN A 458 -7.17 -1.38 -8.96
CA ASN A 458 -8.59 -1.58 -8.68
C ASN A 458 -9.34 -2.28 -9.82
N ILE A 459 -8.75 -2.37 -11.01
CA ILE A 459 -9.37 -3.08 -12.16
C ILE A 459 -8.53 -4.29 -12.54
N TRP A 460 -7.29 -4.10 -13.00
CA TRP A 460 -6.50 -5.20 -13.55
C TRP A 460 -6.12 -6.26 -12.51
N CYS A 461 -5.56 -5.86 -11.38
CA CYS A 461 -5.18 -6.78 -10.31
C CYS A 461 -6.39 -7.49 -9.72
N GLU A 462 -7.49 -6.77 -9.50
CA GLU A 462 -8.73 -7.33 -8.96
C GLU A 462 -9.37 -8.33 -9.94
N ALA A 463 -9.46 -7.99 -11.23
CA ALA A 463 -9.94 -8.90 -12.27
C ALA A 463 -9.08 -10.17 -12.35
N LYS A 464 -7.75 -10.02 -12.32
CA LYS A 464 -6.81 -11.16 -12.35
C LYS A 464 -6.95 -12.05 -11.12
N ALA A 465 -7.12 -11.46 -9.93
CA ALA A 465 -7.33 -12.20 -8.70
C ALA A 465 -8.66 -12.97 -8.71
N GLY A 466 -9.75 -12.31 -9.10
CA GLY A 466 -11.07 -12.92 -9.26
C GLY A 466 -11.07 -14.06 -10.28
N TRP A 467 -10.45 -13.85 -11.44
CA TRP A 467 -10.34 -14.85 -12.50
C TRP A 467 -9.57 -16.10 -12.03
N LYS A 468 -8.47 -15.91 -11.30
CA LYS A 468 -7.68 -17.02 -10.73
C LYS A 468 -8.50 -17.85 -9.73
N VAL A 469 -9.29 -17.19 -8.88
CA VAL A 469 -10.17 -17.88 -7.92
C VAL A 469 -11.28 -18.64 -8.65
N PHE A 470 -11.86 -18.05 -9.69
CA PHE A 470 -12.90 -18.69 -10.50
C PHE A 470 -12.39 -19.95 -11.19
N ILE A 471 -11.26 -19.89 -11.91
CA ILE A 471 -10.65 -21.05 -12.57
C ILE A 471 -10.39 -22.17 -11.56
N LYS A 472 -9.73 -21.86 -10.44
CA LYS A 472 -9.43 -22.87 -9.41
C LYS A 472 -10.67 -23.57 -8.88
N ARG A 473 -11.78 -22.84 -8.73
CA ARG A 473 -13.05 -23.43 -8.28
C ARG A 473 -13.66 -24.30 -9.36
N GLN A 474 -13.62 -23.88 -10.62
CA GLN A 474 -14.11 -24.68 -11.74
C GLN A 474 -13.31 -25.99 -11.87
N ASP A 475 -11.98 -25.92 -11.77
CA ASP A 475 -11.11 -27.10 -11.79
C ASP A 475 -11.44 -28.06 -10.63
N ALA A 476 -11.62 -27.54 -9.41
CA ALA A 476 -11.96 -28.34 -8.24
C ALA A 476 -13.35 -29.00 -8.35
N VAL A 477 -14.34 -28.30 -8.92
CA VAL A 477 -15.67 -28.87 -9.18
C VAL A 477 -15.59 -29.97 -10.23
N HIS A 478 -14.86 -29.75 -11.33
CA HIS A 478 -14.67 -30.74 -12.38
C HIS A 478 -14.00 -32.01 -11.83
N LYS A 479 -12.88 -31.85 -11.10
CA LYS A 479 -12.14 -32.93 -10.43
C LYS A 479 -12.99 -33.77 -9.47
N ILE A 480 -13.94 -33.16 -8.78
CA ILE A 480 -14.86 -33.87 -7.87
C ILE A 480 -16.01 -34.53 -8.61
N SER A 481 -16.51 -33.90 -9.68
CA SER A 481 -17.56 -34.48 -10.52
C SER A 481 -17.08 -35.71 -11.29
N SER A 482 -15.79 -35.79 -11.64
CA SER A 482 -15.21 -36.96 -12.30
C SER A 482 -15.03 -38.17 -11.38
N LEU A 483 -15.10 -38.00 -10.06
CA LEU A 483 -14.99 -39.10 -9.11
C LEU A 483 -16.33 -39.82 -8.92
N PRO A 484 -16.35 -41.16 -8.89
CA PRO A 484 -17.56 -41.94 -8.66
C PRO A 484 -18.15 -41.65 -7.26
N GLU A 485 -19.48 -41.66 -7.18
CA GLU A 485 -20.20 -41.63 -5.92
C GLU A 485 -20.32 -43.05 -5.37
N ALA A 486 -20.06 -43.21 -4.07
CA ALA A 486 -20.29 -44.48 -3.38
C ALA A 486 -21.79 -44.79 -3.35
N SER A 487 -22.18 -46.04 -3.57
CA SER A 487 -23.57 -46.46 -3.35
C SER A 487 -23.91 -46.36 -1.85
N SER A 488 -25.18 -46.16 -1.50
CA SER A 488 -25.60 -46.11 -0.10
C SER A 488 -25.27 -47.39 0.66
N GLU A 489 -25.33 -48.54 -0.03
CA GLU A 489 -24.97 -49.85 0.52
C GLU A 489 -23.47 -49.93 0.85
N ASP A 490 -22.61 -49.45 -0.06
CA ASP A 490 -21.15 -49.43 0.14
C ASP A 490 -20.76 -48.54 1.33
N VAL A 491 -21.40 -47.37 1.49
CA VAL A 491 -21.15 -46.47 2.62
C VAL A 491 -21.57 -47.11 3.93
N THR A 492 -22.75 -47.74 3.98
CA THR A 492 -23.21 -48.45 5.19
C THR A 492 -22.37 -49.68 5.52
N LYS A 493 -21.81 -50.35 4.51
CA LYS A 493 -20.92 -51.51 4.70
C LYS A 493 -19.54 -51.10 5.19
N TYR A 494 -19.01 -49.97 4.70
CA TYR A 494 -17.74 -49.42 5.14
C TYR A 494 -17.83 -48.88 6.58
N ASN A 495 -18.96 -48.25 6.94
CA ASN A 495 -19.31 -47.79 8.30
C ASN A 495 -18.18 -47.07 9.04
N ASP A 496 -17.51 -46.14 8.36
CA ASP A 496 -16.39 -45.36 8.89
C ASP A 496 -16.68 -43.85 8.75
N VAL A 497 -15.90 -43.04 9.46
CA VAL A 497 -15.97 -41.59 9.41
C VAL A 497 -15.05 -41.02 8.33
N CYS A 498 -15.39 -39.85 7.79
CA CYS A 498 -14.48 -39.18 6.87
C CYS A 498 -13.21 -38.74 7.61
N SER A 499 -12.04 -39.24 7.22
CA SER A 499 -10.76 -38.95 7.88
C SER A 499 -10.29 -37.49 7.79
N ILE A 500 -10.96 -36.65 6.99
CA ILE A 500 -10.66 -35.21 6.88
C ILE A 500 -11.42 -34.40 7.95
N CYS A 501 -12.69 -34.71 8.22
CA CYS A 501 -13.54 -33.96 9.16
C CYS A 501 -13.94 -34.76 10.41
N TYR A 502 -13.62 -36.05 10.47
CA TYR A 502 -13.95 -36.98 11.55
C TYR A 502 -15.46 -37.10 11.84
N GLN A 503 -16.30 -36.95 10.81
CA GLN A 503 -17.76 -37.06 10.89
C GLN A 503 -18.27 -38.19 10.00
N GLU A 504 -19.42 -38.76 10.38
CA GLU A 504 -20.08 -39.84 9.65
C GLU A 504 -20.41 -39.45 8.20
N MET A 505 -20.29 -40.42 7.29
CA MET A 505 -20.56 -40.23 5.87
C MET A 505 -21.94 -40.80 5.53
N VAL A 506 -22.84 -39.94 5.05
CA VAL A 506 -24.11 -40.37 4.40
C VAL A 506 -23.95 -40.43 2.88
N LYS A 507 -23.08 -39.58 2.32
CA LYS A 507 -22.68 -39.58 0.91
C LYS A 507 -21.17 -39.44 0.84
N ALA A 508 -20.51 -40.27 0.04
CA ALA A 508 -19.07 -40.27 -0.12
C ALA A 508 -18.66 -40.28 -1.59
N LYS A 509 -17.53 -39.62 -1.88
CA LYS A 509 -16.79 -39.79 -3.14
C LYS A 509 -15.72 -40.84 -2.93
N VAL A 510 -15.56 -41.73 -3.91
CA VAL A 510 -14.55 -42.79 -3.89
C VAL A 510 -13.38 -42.36 -4.76
N THR A 511 -12.18 -42.35 -4.20
CA THR A 511 -10.94 -42.06 -4.95
C THR A 511 -10.52 -43.27 -5.79
N ALA A 512 -9.61 -43.07 -6.75
CA ALA A 512 -9.03 -44.17 -7.53
C ALA A 512 -8.38 -45.25 -6.64
N CYS A 513 -7.76 -44.84 -5.53
CA CYS A 513 -7.21 -45.72 -4.50
C CYS A 513 -8.25 -46.33 -3.53
N LYS A 514 -9.55 -46.21 -3.85
CA LYS A 514 -10.69 -46.78 -3.12
C LYS A 514 -10.89 -46.26 -1.69
N HIS A 515 -10.42 -45.06 -1.37
CA HIS A 515 -10.71 -44.38 -0.10
C HIS A 515 -11.96 -43.50 -0.21
N TYR A 516 -12.70 -43.39 0.90
CA TYR A 516 -14.00 -42.71 0.99
C TYR A 516 -13.88 -41.39 1.74
N PHE A 517 -14.44 -40.32 1.17
CA PHE A 517 -14.47 -38.99 1.79
C PHE A 517 -15.77 -38.26 1.47
N HIS A 518 -16.20 -37.31 2.31
CA HIS A 518 -17.22 -36.35 1.87
C HIS A 518 -16.71 -35.58 0.65
N GLY A 519 -17.54 -35.43 -0.39
CA GLY A 519 -17.14 -34.72 -1.61
C GLY A 519 -16.67 -33.29 -1.34
N VAL A 520 -17.23 -32.63 -0.31
CA VAL A 520 -16.83 -31.27 0.10
C VAL A 520 -15.46 -31.24 0.78
N CYS A 521 -15.17 -32.19 1.67
CA CYS A 521 -13.88 -32.30 2.34
C CYS A 521 -12.77 -32.59 1.34
N LEU A 522 -13.02 -33.52 0.41
CA LEU A 522 -12.07 -33.86 -0.65
C LEU A 522 -11.85 -32.67 -1.60
N ARG A 523 -12.90 -31.91 -1.93
CA ARG A 523 -12.79 -30.68 -2.73
C ARG A 523 -11.88 -29.64 -2.07
N LYS A 524 -11.96 -29.47 -0.75
CA LYS A 524 -11.08 -28.58 0.00
C LYS A 524 -9.62 -29.03 -0.07
N TRP A 525 -9.40 -30.33 0.09
CA TRP A 525 -8.08 -30.93 0.03
C TRP A 525 -7.41 -30.72 -1.34
N LEU A 526 -8.17 -30.88 -2.43
CA LEU A 526 -7.71 -30.66 -3.80
C LEU A 526 -7.30 -29.21 -4.12
N TYR A 527 -7.63 -28.23 -3.27
CA TYR A 527 -7.06 -26.89 -3.40
C TYR A 527 -5.58 -26.83 -2.98
N VAL A 528 -5.14 -27.76 -2.13
CA VAL A 528 -3.79 -27.80 -1.56
C VAL A 528 -2.94 -28.85 -2.28
N GLN A 529 -3.45 -30.07 -2.42
CA GLN A 529 -2.72 -31.19 -3.02
C GLN A 529 -3.63 -32.13 -3.80
N ASP A 530 -3.13 -32.67 -4.92
CA ASP A 530 -3.82 -33.66 -5.77
C ASP A 530 -3.60 -35.12 -5.32
N ARG A 531 -3.14 -35.33 -4.08
CA ARG A 531 -2.80 -36.64 -3.51
C ARG A 531 -3.76 -37.04 -2.40
N CYS A 532 -4.04 -38.33 -2.26
CA CYS A 532 -4.97 -38.87 -1.26
C CYS A 532 -4.46 -38.57 0.16
N PRO A 533 -5.30 -38.06 1.08
CA PRO A 533 -4.90 -37.80 2.46
C PRO A 533 -4.40 -39.02 3.24
N LEU A 534 -4.80 -40.23 2.83
CA LEU A 534 -4.48 -41.48 3.52
C LEU A 534 -3.23 -42.15 2.94
N CYS A 535 -3.20 -42.39 1.61
CA CYS A 535 -2.12 -43.14 0.96
C CYS A 535 -1.16 -42.30 0.11
N HIS A 536 -1.39 -41.00 -0.06
CA HIS A 536 -0.57 -40.09 -0.88
C HIS A 536 -0.49 -40.43 -2.38
N GLU A 537 -1.27 -41.40 -2.86
CA GLU A 537 -1.46 -41.68 -4.29
C GLU A 537 -2.30 -40.60 -4.97
N ILE A 538 -2.18 -40.49 -6.29
CA ILE A 538 -2.93 -39.49 -7.07
C ILE A 538 -4.43 -39.82 -7.02
N ILE A 539 -5.25 -38.84 -6.64
CA ILE A 539 -6.69 -39.04 -6.38
C ILE A 539 -7.46 -39.39 -7.67
N ILE A 540 -7.03 -38.79 -8.79
CA ILE A 540 -7.64 -38.94 -10.11
C ILE A 540 -6.65 -39.70 -10.98
N LEU A 541 -7.03 -40.90 -11.42
CA LEU A 541 -6.38 -41.51 -12.57
C LEU A 541 -6.68 -40.61 -13.76
N ILE A 542 -5.69 -39.82 -14.19
CA ILE A 542 -5.73 -39.26 -15.53
C ILE A 542 -5.61 -40.47 -16.42
N ASP A 543 -6.72 -40.94 -16.97
CA ASP A 543 -6.67 -41.86 -18.10
C ASP A 543 -5.87 -41.13 -19.17
N ASN A 544 -4.61 -41.55 -19.35
CA ASN A 544 -3.80 -41.26 -20.51
C ASN A 544 -4.47 -41.95 -21.71
N LEU A 545 -5.61 -41.42 -22.14
CA LEU A 545 -6.25 -41.68 -23.42
C LEU A 545 -6.19 -40.40 -24.26
N LYS A 546 -4.97 -39.90 -24.43
CA LYS A 546 -4.56 -39.39 -25.75
C LYS A 546 -3.52 -40.37 -26.27
N SER A 547 -4.04 -41.40 -26.93
CA SER A 547 -3.29 -42.25 -27.84
C SER A 547 -2.47 -41.39 -28.80
N ASN A 548 -1.24 -41.83 -29.02
CA ASN A 548 -0.29 -41.40 -30.04
C ASN A 548 -0.92 -41.00 -31.37
#